data_AF-A0A133U4C6-F1
#
_entry.id   AF-A0A133U4C6-F1
#
_cell.length_a   1.000
_cell.length_b   1.000
_cell.length_c   1.000
_cell.angle_alpha   90.00
_cell.angle_beta   90.00
_cell.angle_gamma   90.00
#
_symmetry.space_group_name_H-M   'P 1'
#
loop_
_entity.id
_entity.type
_entity.pdbx_description
1 polymer ?
#
loop_
_entity_poly.entity_id
_entity_poly.type
_entity_poly.pdbx_seq_one_letter_code
_entity_poly.pdbx_strand_id
1 'polypeptide(L)' 'MDLVRNRLRELEIPFLGTIPHDETFVKSDLSGKAPLDMGIHSKGIQAIKNIERKIIERTD' A
#
# COMPACT_ATOMS: atom_id res chain seq x y z
N MET A 1 1.36 8.77 12.83
CA MET A 1 0.67 8.75 11.51
C MET A 1 -0.28 9.94 11.32
N ASP A 2 -0.71 10.59 12.40
CA ASP A 2 -1.72 11.65 12.32
C ASP A 2 -1.22 12.93 11.65
N LEU A 3 0.08 13.26 11.75
CA LEU A 3 0.65 14.44 11.10
C LEU A 3 0.45 14.42 9.58
N VAL A 4 0.85 13.33 8.92
CA VAL A 4 0.73 13.19 7.47
C VAL A 4 -0.74 13.16 7.04
N ARG A 5 -1.59 12.43 7.77
CA ARG A 5 -3.02 12.35 7.46
C ARG A 5 -3.73 13.70 7.60
N ASN A 6 -3.40 14.46 8.66
CA ASN A 6 -3.95 15.79 8.87
C ASN A 6 -3.52 16.74 7.76
N ARG A 7 -2.24 16.69 7.36
CA ARG A 7 -1.73 17.51 6.27
C ARG A 7 -2.39 17.20 4.93
N LEU A 8 -2.59 15.92 4.60
CA LEU A 8 -3.31 15.52 3.38
C LEU A 8 -4.76 16.01 3.39
N ARG A 9 -5.43 15.95 4.54
CA ARG A 9 -6.79 16.47 4.70
C ARG A 9 -6.88 17.98 4.52
N GLU A 10 -5.93 18.75 5.07
CA GLU A 10 -5.86 20.22 4.88
C GLU A 10 -5.67 20.61 3.41
N LEU A 11 -4.96 19.78 2.64
CA LEU A 11 -4.71 20.00 1.22
C LEU A 11 -5.81 19.42 0.33
N GLU A 12 -6.89 18.89 0.91
CA GLU A 12 -7.98 18.22 0.20
C GLU A 12 -7.49 17.04 -0.68
N ILE A 13 -6.35 16.45 -0.31
CA ILE A 13 -5.77 15.30 -1.01
C ILE A 13 -6.40 14.02 -0.45
N PRO A 14 -7.04 13.19 -1.29
CA PRO A 14 -7.67 11.97 -0.82
C PRO A 14 -6.64 10.94 -0.36
N PHE A 15 -6.80 10.47 0.88
CA PHE A 15 -5.97 9.43 1.46
C PHE A 15 -6.56 8.03 1.23
N LEU A 16 -5.86 7.18 0.48
CA LEU A 16 -6.35 5.84 0.12
C LEU A 16 -5.93 4.75 1.12
N GLY A 17 -4.77 4.91 1.75
CA GLY A 17 -4.25 3.96 2.73
C GLY A 17 -2.75 4.12 2.96
N THR A 18 -2.21 3.29 3.85
CA THR A 18 -0.77 3.14 4.07
C THR A 18 -0.36 1.71 3.80
N ILE A 19 0.80 1.53 3.18
CA ILE A 19 1.45 0.23 3.10
C ILE A 19 2.39 0.12 4.32
N PRO A 20 2.19 -0.87 5.22
CA PRO A 20 3.05 -1.03 6.38
C PRO A 20 4.45 -1.52 5.96
N HIS A 21 5.42 -1.40 6.88
CA HIS A 21 6.68 -2.09 6.71
C HIS A 21 6.46 -3.60 6.58
N ASP A 22 7.07 -4.21 5.57
CA ASP A 22 6.94 -5.63 5.27
C ASP A 22 8.28 -6.16 4.74
N GLU A 23 8.87 -7.11 5.47
CA GLU A 23 10.14 -7.74 5.06
C GLU A 23 10.07 -8.46 3.72
N THR A 24 8.86 -8.87 3.30
CA THR A 24 8.64 -9.51 2.00
C THR A 24 9.12 -8.59 0.87
N PHE A 25 8.96 -7.28 1.02
CA PHE A 25 9.40 -6.30 0.02
C PHE A 25 10.92 -6.23 -0.07
N VAL A 26 11.61 -6.25 1.07
CA VAL A 26 13.07 -6.25 1.12
C VAL A 26 13.62 -7.53 0.49
N LYS A 27 13.07 -8.69 0.86
CA LYS A 27 13.53 -10.00 0.38
C LYS A 27 13.26 -10.20 -1.11
N SER A 28 12.12 -9.71 -1.59
CA SER A 28 11.76 -9.82 -3.02
C SER A 28 12.62 -8.94 -3.90
N ASP A 29 12.92 -7.71 -3.47
CA ASP A 29 13.85 -6.82 -4.16
C ASP A 29 15.25 -7.44 -4.28
N LEU A 30 15.81 -7.95 -3.18
CA LEU A 30 17.10 -8.66 -3.18
C LEU A 30 17.12 -9.91 -4.08
N SER A 31 15.97 -10.53 -4.29
CA SER A 31 15.83 -11.76 -5.08
C SER A 31 15.46 -11.48 -6.55
N GLY A 32 15.27 -10.21 -6.95
CA GLY A 32 14.79 -9.84 -8.28
C GLY A 32 13.39 -10.40 -8.60
N LYS A 33 12.55 -10.60 -7.58
CA LYS A 33 11.19 -11.14 -7.71
C LYS A 33 10.16 -10.09 -7.33
N ALA A 34 8.93 -10.22 -7.81
CA ALA A 34 7.87 -9.37 -7.32
C ALA A 34 7.49 -9.79 -5.88
N PRO A 35 7.12 -8.84 -5.00
CA PRO A 35 6.58 -9.16 -3.68
C PRO A 35 5.42 -10.15 -3.68
N LEU A 36 4.57 -10.11 -4.71
CA LEU A 36 3.41 -10.98 -4.87
C LEU A 36 3.83 -12.45 -5.03
N ASP A 37 4.97 -12.71 -5.67
CA ASP A 37 5.50 -14.05 -5.92
C ASP A 37 6.09 -14.70 -4.67
N MET A 38 6.45 -13.89 -3.66
CA MET A 38 7.09 -14.35 -2.42
C MET A 38 6.16 -14.34 -1.22
N GLY A 39 5.12 -13.51 -1.21
CA GLY A 39 4.22 -13.38 -0.06
C GLY A 39 2.88 -12.76 -0.42
N ILE A 40 2.04 -13.51 -1.12
CA ILE A 40 0.68 -13.07 -1.49
C ILE A 40 -0.22 -12.72 -0.29
N HIS A 41 0.05 -13.29 0.88
CA HIS A 41 -0.66 -13.04 2.14
C HIS A 41 0.09 -12.09 3.09
N SER A 42 1.20 -11.50 2.63
CA SER A 42 1.95 -10.52 3.43
C SER A 42 1.11 -9.26 3.70
N LYS A 43 1.37 -8.59 4.82
CA LYS A 43 0.56 -7.44 5.26
C LYS A 43 0.63 -6.29 4.25
N GLY A 44 1.80 -6.10 3.64
CA GLY A 44 2.03 -5.13 2.59
C GLY A 44 1.22 -5.43 1.33
N ILE A 45 1.24 -6.68 0.85
CA ILE A 45 0.43 -7.08 -0.32
C ILE A 45 -1.07 -6.92 -0.05
N GLN A 46 -1.55 -7.30 1.13
CA GLN A 46 -2.95 -7.13 1.49
C GLN A 46 -3.34 -5.64 1.56
N ALA A 47 -2.45 -4.76 2.05
CA ALA A 47 -2.66 -3.32 2.03
C ALA A 47 -2.72 -2.75 0.61
N ILE A 48 -1.84 -3.21 -0.29
CA ILE A 48 -1.85 -2.82 -1.71
C ILE A 48 -3.18 -3.21 -2.37
N LYS A 49 -3.66 -4.45 -2.18
CA LYS A 49 -4.95 -4.90 -2.73
C LYS A 49 -6.14 -4.07 -2.22
N ASN A 50 -6.09 -3.63 -0.97
CA ASN A 50 -7.13 -2.76 -0.41
C ASN A 50 -7.08 -1.33 -0.99
N ILE A 51 -5.89 -0.83 -1.31
CA ILE A 51 -5.72 0.47 -1.99
C ILE A 51 -6.17 0.38 -3.44
N GLU A 52 -5.78 -0.68 -4.16
CA GLU A 52 -6.19 -0.97 -5.54
C GLU A 52 -7.72 -0.92 -5.68
N ARG A 53 -8.45 -1.62 -4.81
CA ARG A 53 -9.92 -1.64 -4.82
C ARG A 53 -10.53 -0.23 -4.72
N LYS A 54 -10.01 0.61 -3.83
CA LYS A 54 -10.46 2.00 -3.68
C LYS A 54 -10.16 2.87 -4.89
N ILE A 55 -9.13 2.53 -5.68
CA ILE A 55 -8.81 3.23 -6.94
C ILE A 55 -9.83 2.84 -8.00
N ILE A 56 -10.12 1.55 -8.13
CA ILE A 56 -11.09 1.01 -9.10
C ILE A 56 -12.49 1.58 -8.81
N GLU A 57 -12.96 1.49 -7.56
CA GLU A 57 -14.27 2.02 -7.12
C GLU A 57 -14.47 3.52 -7.32
N ARG A 58 -13.39 4.29 -7.55
CA ARG A 58 -13.45 5.75 -7.84
C ARG A 58 -13.49 6.08 -9.33
N THR A 59 -13.19 5.10 -10.17
CA THR A 59 -13.11 5.26 -11.62
C THR A 59 -14.44 4.93 -12.29
N ASP A 60 -15.35 4.25 -11.57
CA ASP A 60 -16.75 3.99 -11.92
C ASP A 60 -17.68 5.11 -11.42
#